data_AF-A0A8I0HGX8-F1
#
_entry.id   AF-A0A8I0HGX8-F1
#
_cell.length_a   1.000
_cell.length_b   1.000
_cell.length_c   1.000
_cell.angle_alpha   90.00
_cell.angle_beta   90.00
_cell.angle_gamma   90.00
#
_symmetry.space_group_name_H-M   'P 1'
#
loop_
_entity.id
_entity.type
_entity.pdbx_description
1 polymer ?
#
loop_
_entity_poly.entity_id
_entity_poly.type
_entity_poly.pdbx_seq_one_letter_code
_entity_poly.pdbx_strand_id
1 'polypeptide(L)'
;MAASRVRSYMDKEDAKVLLVTSVMENEGKSTVAANLALSLAQGGSRVMLIDCDFRKPAQYKIFNVRDNEEKDLGDVLINHASTEKII
;
A
#
# COMPACT_ATOMS: atom_id res chain seq x y z
N MET A 1 2.33 9.64 -15.81
CA MET A 1 1.22 10.62 -15.97
C MET A 1 0.16 10.55 -14.85
N ALA A 2 -0.27 9.37 -14.38
CA ALA A 2 -1.24 9.27 -13.27
C ALA A 2 -0.65 9.66 -11.90
N ALA A 3 0.53 9.12 -11.55
CA ALA A 3 1.19 9.39 -10.27
C ALA A 3 1.52 10.88 -10.04
N SER A 4 1.85 11.63 -11.09
CA SER A 4 2.15 13.07 -10.95
C SER A 4 0.92 13.90 -10.59
N ARG A 5 -0.27 13.51 -11.09
CA ARG A 5 -1.54 14.16 -10.73
C ARG A 5 -1.92 13.85 -9.29
N VAL A 6 -1.79 12.58 -8.90
CA VAL A 6 -2.02 12.16 -7.51
C VAL A 6 -1.10 12.92 -6.57
N ARG A 7 0.21 12.96 -6.85
CA ARG A 7 1.19 13.72 -6.06
C ARG A 7 0.82 15.20 -5.97
N SER A 8 0.55 15.85 -7.09
CA SER A 8 0.18 17.27 -7.10
C SER A 8 -1.09 17.56 -6.28
N TYR A 9 -2.06 16.65 -6.27
CA TYR A 9 -3.26 16.80 -5.44
C TYR A 9 -2.95 16.57 -3.96
N MET A 10 -2.17 15.54 -3.64
CA MET A 10 -1.71 15.29 -2.26
C MET A 10 -0.91 16.47 -1.70
N ASP A 11 0.00 17.05 -2.49
CA ASP A 11 0.77 18.23 -2.09
C ASP A 11 -0.12 19.45 -1.84
N LYS A 12 -1.13 19.66 -2.70
CA LYS A 12 -2.08 20.76 -2.57
C LYS A 12 -2.92 20.66 -1.30
N GLU A 13 -3.35 19.46 -0.94
CA GLU A 13 -4.19 19.20 0.24
C GLU A 13 -3.35 18.86 1.50
N ASP A 14 -2.01 18.97 1.42
CA ASP A 14 -1.05 18.49 2.42
C ASP A 14 -1.32 17.05 2.93
N ALA A 15 -1.85 16.20 2.04
CA ALA A 15 -2.18 14.82 2.36
C ALA A 15 -0.93 13.94 2.34
N LYS A 16 -0.75 13.14 3.41
CA LYS A 16 0.31 12.11 3.47
C LYS A 16 -0.22 10.69 3.23
N VAL A 17 -1.53 10.50 3.30
CA VAL A 17 -2.19 9.19 3.21
C VAL A 17 -3.17 9.19 2.05
N LEU A 18 -3.13 8.13 1.25
CA LEU A 18 -4.05 7.88 0.14
C LEU A 18 -4.67 6.49 0.30
N LEU A 19 -6.00 6.42 0.38
CA LEU A 19 -6.74 5.17 0.36
C LEU A 19 -7.11 4.80 -1.09
N VAL A 20 -6.77 3.59 -1.52
CA VAL A 20 -7.22 3.03 -2.80
C VAL A 20 -8.27 1.97 -2.53
N THR A 21 -9.48 2.18 -3.05
CA THR A 21 -10.62 1.26 -2.92
C THR A 21 -11.37 1.15 -4.24
N SER A 22 -12.24 0.16 -4.36
CA SER A 22 -13.06 -0.10 -5.54
C SER A 22 -14.46 -0.55 -5.12
N VAL A 23 -15.40 -0.59 -6.05
CA VAL A 23 -16.80 -0.92 -5.75
C VAL A 23 -16.94 -2.43 -5.53
N MET A 24 -16.21 -3.23 -6.31
CA MET A 24 -16.25 -4.68 -6.29
C MET A 24 -14.86 -5.32 -6.20
N GLU A 25 -14.84 -6.62 -5.89
CA GLU A 25 -13.63 -7.44 -5.98
C GLU A 25 -13.16 -7.57 -7.44
N ASN A 26 -11.86 -7.84 -7.64
CA ASN A 26 -11.24 -8.08 -8.96
C ASN A 26 -11.30 -6.90 -9.96
N GLU A 27 -11.53 -5.66 -9.50
CA GLU A 27 -11.47 -4.45 -10.34
C GLU A 27 -10.05 -3.88 -10.53
N GLY A 28 -9.02 -4.62 -10.10
CA GLY A 28 -7.62 -4.21 -10.24
C GLY A 28 -7.11 -3.24 -9.19
N LYS A 29 -7.87 -2.99 -8.10
CA LYS A 29 -7.49 -2.05 -7.02
C LYS A 29 -6.06 -2.27 -6.48
N SER A 30 -5.69 -3.53 -6.21
CA SER A 30 -4.38 -3.88 -5.64
C SER A 30 -3.26 -3.63 -6.65
N THR A 31 -3.50 -3.93 -7.92
CA THR A 31 -2.57 -3.65 -9.03
C THR A 31 -2.36 -2.16 -9.23
N VAL A 32 -3.44 -1.36 -9.16
CA VAL A 32 -3.37 0.10 -9.25
C VAL A 32 -2.60 0.66 -8.07
N ALA A 33 -2.88 0.21 -6.84
CA ALA A 33 -2.17 0.64 -5.64
C ALA A 33 -0.66 0.33 -5.73
N ALA A 34 -0.29 -0.88 -6.15
CA ALA A 34 1.10 -1.31 -6.30
C ALA A 34 1.86 -0.44 -7.32
N ASN A 35 1.30 -0.25 -8.51
CA ASN A 35 1.93 0.53 -9.57
C ASN A 35 1.96 2.03 -9.24
N LEU A 36 0.95 2.55 -8.54
CA LEU A 36 0.94 3.93 -8.08
C LEU A 36 2.04 4.17 -7.04
N ALA A 37 2.18 3.27 -6.07
CA ALA A 37 3.25 3.34 -5.07
C ALA A 37 4.63 3.30 -5.72
N LEU A 38 4.86 2.36 -6.64
CA LEU A 38 6.12 2.24 -7.39
C LEU A 38 6.41 3.52 -8.20
N SER A 39 5.41 4.06 -8.89
CA SER A 39 5.56 5.28 -9.69
C SER A 39 5.88 6.51 -8.84
N LEU A 40 5.26 6.64 -7.66
CA LEU A 40 5.55 7.72 -6.71
C LEU A 40 6.96 7.60 -6.14
N ALA A 41 7.40 6.38 -5.83
CA ALA A 41 8.75 6.07 -5.34
C ALA A 41 9.82 6.36 -6.41
N GLN A 42 9.61 5.90 -7.65
CA GLN A 42 10.47 6.22 -8.79
C GLN A 42 10.56 7.73 -9.06
N GLY A 43 9.49 8.47 -8.74
CA GLY A 43 9.45 9.93 -8.79
C GLY A 43 10.13 10.65 -7.63
N GLY A 44 10.83 9.92 -6.74
CA GLY A 44 11.59 10.46 -5.61
C GLY A 44 10.82 10.59 -4.29
N SER A 45 9.56 10.15 -4.23
CA SER A 45 8.77 10.22 -2.99
C SER A 45 9.16 9.09 -2.05
N ARG A 46 9.15 9.33 -0.73
CA ARG A 46 9.19 8.24 0.26
C ARG A 46 7.79 7.64 0.39
N VAL A 47 7.63 6.38 0.00
CA VAL A 47 6.32 5.72 -0.10
C VAL A 47 6.30 4.46 0.74
N MET A 48 5.24 4.30 1.52
CA MET A 48 4.90 3.05 2.20
C MET A 48 3.58 2.55 1.62
N LEU A 49 3.57 1.33 1.09
CA LEU A 49 2.37 0.66 0.59
C LEU A 49 1.91 -0.34 1.64
N ILE A 50 0.68 -0.20 2.12
CA ILE A 50 0.08 -1.06 3.13
C ILE A 50 -1.11 -1.80 2.51
N ASP A 51 -1.14 -3.13 2.61
CA ASP A 51 -2.30 -3.93 2.24
C ASP A 51 -3.30 -3.97 3.40
N CYS A 52 -4.39 -3.22 3.28
CA CYS A 52 -5.45 -3.18 4.29
C CYS A 52 -6.61 -4.16 3.98
N ASP A 53 -6.47 -5.04 2.98
CA ASP A 53 -7.47 -6.07 2.67
C ASP A 53 -7.16 -7.39 3.41
N PHE A 54 -7.57 -7.48 4.68
CA PHE A 54 -7.35 -8.68 5.50
C PHE A 54 -8.12 -9.92 5.04
N ARG A 55 -9.11 -9.79 4.16
CA ARG A 55 -9.91 -10.93 3.69
C ARG A 55 -9.21 -11.67 2.56
N LYS A 56 -8.67 -10.91 1.61
CA LYS A 56 -7.97 -11.44 0.43
C LYS A 56 -6.76 -10.56 0.11
N PRO A 57 -5.72 -10.57 0.97
CA PRO A 57 -4.52 -9.78 0.71
C PRO A 57 -3.89 -10.20 -0.61
N ALA A 58 -3.35 -9.23 -1.34
CA ALA A 58 -2.86 -9.42 -2.70
C ALA A 58 -1.48 -8.81 -2.93
N GLN A 59 -1.06 -7.84 -2.11
CA GLN A 59 0.23 -7.16 -2.32
C GLN A 59 1.41 -8.13 -2.23
N TYR A 60 1.41 -9.05 -1.25
CA TYR A 60 2.48 -10.04 -1.12
C TYR A 60 2.64 -10.90 -2.38
N LYS A 61 1.53 -11.27 -3.05
CA LYS A 61 1.53 -12.00 -4.32
C LYS A 61 2.09 -11.16 -5.46
N ILE A 62 1.68 -9.89 -5.55
CA ILE A 62 2.12 -8.95 -6.60
C ILE A 62 3.64 -8.72 -6.51
N PHE A 63 4.17 -8.57 -5.30
CA PHE A 63 5.60 -8.34 -5.05
C PHE A 63 6.42 -9.62 -4.89
N ASN A 64 5.78 -10.80 -5.01
CA ASN A 64 6.41 -12.10 -4.80
C ASN A 64 7.19 -12.18 -3.48
N VAL A 65 6.64 -11.56 -2.44
CA VAL A 65 7.14 -11.67 -1.07
C VAL A 65 6.69 -13.03 -0.56
N ARG A 66 7.65 -13.84 -0.12
CA ARG A 66 7.34 -15.15 0.47
C ARG A 66 6.58 -14.92 1.78
N ASP A 67 5.62 -15.79 2.09
CA ASP A 67 5.09 -15.92 3.46
C ASP A 67 6.25 -16.40 4.32
N ASN A 68 7.06 -15.46 4.78
CA ASN A 68 7.93 -15.66 5.91
C ASN A 68 7.00 -15.72 7.13
N GLU A 69 7.41 -16.33 8.24
CA GLU A 69 6.69 -16.24 9.53
C GLU A 69 6.72 -14.80 10.12
N GLU A 70 6.70 -13.78 9.25
CA GLU A 70 6.76 -12.38 9.54
C GLU A 70 5.37 -11.87 9.91
N LYS A 71 5.37 -11.02 10.93
CA LYS A 71 4.19 -10.38 11.48
C LYS A 71 3.56 -9.47 10.43
N ASP A 72 2.23 -9.44 10.37
CA ASP A 72 1.48 -8.60 9.44
C ASP A 72 0.84 -7.36 10.10
N LEU A 73 0.18 -6.53 9.32
CA LEU A 73 -0.53 -5.37 9.86
C LEU A 73 -1.57 -5.77 10.93
N GLY A 74 -2.23 -6.93 10.75
CA GLY A 74 -3.17 -7.47 11.72
C GLY A 74 -2.50 -7.73 13.08
N ASP A 75 -1.31 -8.33 13.09
CA ASP A 75 -0.51 -8.52 14.30
C ASP A 75 -0.17 -7.21 15.02
N VAL A 76 0.17 -6.15 14.30
CA VAL A 76 0.42 -4.82 14.90
C VAL A 76 -0.85 -4.25 15.50
N LEU A 77 -1.99 -4.34 14.79
CA LEU A 77 -3.25 -3.77 15.26
C LEU A 77 -3.76 -4.43 16.55
N ILE A 78 -3.43 -5.71 16.78
CA ILE A 78 -3.77 -6.44 18.01
C ILE A 78 -2.65 -6.44 19.06
N ASN A 79 -1.61 -5.62 18.87
CA ASN A 79 -0.43 -5.51 19.75
C ASN A 79 0.39 -6.81 19.91
N HIS A 80 0.38 -7.68 18.91
CA HIS A 80 1.20 -8.89 18.85
C HIS A 80 2.52 -8.71 18.08
N ALA A 81 2.77 -7.51 17.56
CA ALA A 81 4.02 -7.08 16.93
C ALA A 81 4.23 -5.56 17.08
N SER A 82 5.48 -5.10 17.05
CA SER A 82 5.80 -3.67 16.95
C SER A 82 5.83 -3.24 15.49
N THR A 83 5.54 -1.97 15.23
CA THR A 83 5.58 -1.38 13.88
C THR A 83 6.97 -1.48 13.24
N GLU A 84 8.04 -1.47 14.03
CA GLU A 84 9.42 -1.60 13.57
C GLU A 84 9.74 -2.97 12.96
N LYS A 85 8.92 -4.00 13.24
CA LYS A 85 9.12 -5.36 12.70
C LYS A 85 8.50 -5.58 11.32
N ILE A 86 7.71 -4.62 10.82
CA ILE A 86 6.91 -4.74 9.58
C ILE A 86 7.28 -3.64 8.56
N ILE A 87 8.25 -2.79 8.90
CA ILE A 87 8.83 -1.74 8.03
C ILE A 87 10.20 -2.23 7.57
#